data_AF-A0A7L1LMS2-F1
#
_entry.id   AF-A0A7L1LMS2-F1
#
_cell.length_a   1.000
_cell.length_b   1.000
_cell.length_c   1.000
_cell.angle_alpha   90.00
_cell.angle_beta   90.00
_cell.angle_gamma   90.00
#
_symmetry.space_group_name_H-M   'P 1'
#
loop_
_entity.id
_entity.type
_entity.pdbx_description
1 polymer ?
#
loop_
_entity_poly.entity_id
_entity_poly.type
_entity_poly.pdbx_seq_one_letter_code
_entity_poly.pdbx_strand_id
1 'polypeptide(L)'
;WAESYAVAEVKFFTDIARQAPPEALHLKCLQLFAAILVGTGFSTYTLKTVMMHLLNSIPLESWSRREFLVRLQDILWYLHSSLEEKRLDHFFCGNENMPEDIILPPAFQMAEPINLFQHLVQNPAAHAKAMRELDELQDRLTILLFYG
;
A
#
# COMPACT_ATOMS: atom_id res chain seq x y z
N TRP A 1 9.71 -8.11 17.96
CA TRP A 1 9.88 -7.33 16.71
C TRP A 1 8.60 -7.29 15.87
N ALA A 2 7.94 -8.41 15.55
CA ALA A 2 6.65 -8.34 14.82
C ALA A 2 5.57 -7.54 15.58
N GLU A 3 5.52 -7.68 16.91
CA GLU A 3 4.60 -6.93 17.77
C GLU A 3 4.79 -5.41 17.68
N SER A 4 6.03 -4.92 17.52
CA SER A 4 6.28 -3.47 17.41
C SER A 4 5.83 -2.88 16.08
N TYR A 5 5.84 -3.64 14.98
CA TYR A 5 5.30 -3.18 13.70
C TYR A 5 3.78 -3.11 13.72
N ALA A 6 3.11 -4.12 14.28
CA ALA A 6 1.66 -4.09 14.42
C ALA A 6 1.18 -2.89 15.26
N VAL A 7 1.90 -2.55 16.33
CA VAL A 7 1.61 -1.35 17.13
C VAL A 7 1.81 -0.06 16.32
N ALA A 8 2.89 0.05 15.55
CA ALA A 8 3.15 1.22 14.69
C ALA A 8 2.09 1.37 13.59
N GLU A 9 1.66 0.27 12.97
CA GLU A 9 0.58 0.23 11.98
C GLU A 9 -0.75 0.71 12.57
N VAL A 10 -1.12 0.20 13.75
CA VAL A 10 -2.34 0.63 14.45
C VAL A 10 -2.28 2.12 14.74
N LYS A 11 -1.12 2.63 15.20
CA LYS A 11 -0.95 4.06 15.45
C LYS A 11 -1.10 4.88 14.16
N PHE A 12 -0.45 4.48 13.08
CA PHE A 12 -0.57 5.13 11.77
C PHE A 12 -2.02 5.23 11.32
N PHE A 13 -2.75 4.11 11.25
CA PHE A 13 -4.13 4.14 10.79
C PHE A 13 -5.07 4.88 11.75
N THR A 14 -4.77 4.89 13.05
CA THR A 14 -5.52 5.70 14.02
C THR A 14 -5.31 7.19 13.78
N ASP A 15 -4.07 7.61 13.51
CA ASP A 15 -3.76 9.00 13.21
C ASP A 15 -4.38 9.44 11.88
N ILE A 16 -4.34 8.60 10.85
CA ILE A 16 -5.05 8.84 9.58
C ILE A 16 -6.56 9.00 9.83
N ALA A 17 -7.17 8.10 10.61
CA ALA A 17 -8.60 8.17 10.91
C ALA A 17 -8.99 9.44 11.69
N ARG A 18 -8.09 9.94 12.55
CA ARG A 18 -8.30 11.20 13.31
C ARG A 18 -8.22 12.43 12.42
N GLN A 19 -7.35 12.42 11.41
CA GLN A 19 -7.07 13.57 10.55
C GLN A 19 -7.92 13.59 9.27
N ALA A 20 -8.39 12.43 8.80
CA ALA A 20 -9.12 12.31 7.57
C ALA A 20 -10.48 13.04 7.65
N PRO A 21 -10.89 13.74 6.57
CA PRO A 21 -12.25 14.27 6.48
C PRO A 21 -13.30 13.15 6.64
N PRO A 22 -14.50 13.44 7.19
CA PRO A 22 -15.55 12.44 7.38
C PRO A 22 -15.96 11.67 6.11
N GLU A 23 -15.79 12.30 4.95
CA GLU A 23 -16.15 11.75 3.63
C GLU A 23 -14.95 11.11 2.89
N ALA A 24 -13.82 10.91 3.57
CA ALA A 24 -12.66 10.27 2.97
C ALA A 24 -12.92 8.77 2.70
N LEU A 25 -12.53 8.31 1.51
CA LEU A 25 -12.80 6.98 0.97
C LEU A 25 -11.57 6.06 0.96
N HIS A 26 -10.49 6.43 1.64
CA HIS A 26 -9.27 5.61 1.71
C HIS A 26 -9.53 4.19 2.25
N LEU A 27 -10.41 4.03 3.24
CA LEU A 27 -10.83 2.71 3.74
C LEU A 27 -11.64 1.95 2.68
N LYS A 28 -12.46 2.63 1.88
CA LYS A 28 -13.21 2.00 0.79
C LYS A 28 -12.28 1.50 -0.30
N CYS A 29 -11.23 2.24 -0.64
CA CYS A 29 -10.17 1.77 -1.53
C CYS A 29 -9.51 0.51 -0.98
N LEU A 30 -9.07 0.54 0.29
CA LEU A 30 -8.43 -0.59 0.94
C LEU A 30 -9.32 -1.84 0.96
N GLN A 31 -10.60 -1.69 1.32
CA GLN A 31 -11.58 -2.78 1.34
C GLN A 31 -11.82 -3.38 -0.04
N LEU A 32 -11.93 -2.52 -1.06
CA LEU A 32 -12.12 -2.95 -2.44
C LEU A 32 -10.93 -3.81 -2.89
N PHE A 33 -9.70 -3.28 -2.76
CA PHE A 33 -8.50 -4.04 -3.12
C PHE A 33 -8.34 -5.31 -2.30
N ALA A 34 -8.59 -5.28 -0.99
CA ALA A 34 -8.54 -6.48 -0.15
C ALA A 34 -9.48 -7.59 -0.66
N ALA A 35 -10.66 -7.23 -1.18
CA ALA A 35 -11.59 -8.19 -1.77
C ALA A 35 -11.08 -8.75 -3.10
N ILE A 36 -10.58 -7.91 -4.01
CA ILE A 36 -10.13 -8.34 -5.34
C ILE A 36 -8.72 -8.92 -5.37
N LEU A 37 -7.95 -8.82 -4.28
CA LEU A 37 -6.64 -9.48 -4.14
C LEU A 37 -6.77 -10.96 -3.79
N VAL A 38 -7.93 -11.42 -3.30
CA VAL A 38 -8.13 -12.83 -2.93
C VAL A 38 -7.89 -13.74 -4.15
N GLY A 39 -6.95 -14.66 -4.03
CA GLY A 39 -6.57 -15.58 -5.12
C GLY A 39 -5.42 -15.09 -5.99
N THR A 40 -4.89 -13.89 -5.76
CA THR A 40 -3.61 -13.42 -6.32
C THR A 40 -2.43 -13.86 -5.43
N GLY A 41 -1.20 -13.70 -5.90
CA GLY A 41 0.02 -13.90 -5.11
C GLY A 41 0.39 -12.71 -4.23
N PHE A 42 -0.33 -11.59 -4.33
CA PHE A 42 -0.14 -10.42 -3.47
C PHE A 42 -0.74 -10.66 -2.08
N SER A 43 0.04 -10.33 -1.05
CA SER A 43 -0.46 -10.40 0.32
C SER A 43 -1.28 -9.16 0.69
N THR A 44 -2.18 -9.30 1.66
CA THR A 44 -2.85 -8.14 2.29
C THR A 44 -1.85 -7.18 2.92
N TYR A 45 -0.69 -7.69 3.35
CA TYR A 45 0.40 -6.89 3.87
C TYR A 45 1.06 -5.99 2.81
N THR A 46 1.22 -6.50 1.58
CA THR A 46 1.68 -5.74 0.41
C THR A 46 0.73 -4.57 0.14
N LEU A 47 -0.57 -4.84 0.06
CA LEU A 47 -1.58 -3.77 -0.13
C LEU A 47 -1.53 -2.74 1.00
N LYS A 48 -1.46 -3.19 2.26
CA LYS A 48 -1.38 -2.31 3.42
C LYS A 48 -0.16 -1.38 3.34
N THR A 49 0.99 -1.91 2.90
CA THR A 49 2.22 -1.13 2.72
C THR A 49 2.08 -0.09 1.62
N VAL A 50 1.52 -0.45 0.46
CA VAL A 50 1.20 0.50 -0.62
C VAL A 50 0.26 1.61 -0.12
N MET A 51 -0.80 1.23 0.61
CA MET A 51 -1.75 2.20 1.17
C MET A 51 -1.10 3.14 2.18
N MET A 52 -0.19 2.66 3.05
CA MET A 52 0.52 3.54 3.98
C MET A 52 1.40 4.55 3.24
N HIS A 53 2.15 4.13 2.21
CA HIS A 53 2.95 5.05 1.39
C HIS A 53 2.10 6.10 0.66
N LEU A 54 0.96 5.70 0.09
CA LEU A 54 0.06 6.63 -0.59
C LEU A 54 -0.62 7.59 0.40
N LEU A 55 -1.10 7.10 1.55
CA LEU A 55 -1.68 7.94 2.59
C LEU A 55 -0.67 8.93 3.20
N ASN A 56 0.62 8.60 3.11
CA ASN A 56 1.69 9.46 3.57
C ASN A 56 2.07 10.57 2.57
N SER A 57 1.90 10.30 1.27
CA SER A 57 2.34 11.19 0.18
C SER A 57 1.19 12.01 -0.43
N ILE A 58 -0.04 11.53 -0.31
CA ILE A 58 -1.24 12.17 -0.85
C ILE A 58 -2.04 12.83 0.29
N PRO A 59 -2.35 14.13 0.20
CA PRO A 59 -3.19 14.81 1.18
C PRO A 59 -4.52 14.09 1.44
N LEU A 60 -4.96 14.03 2.70
CA LEU A 60 -6.15 13.27 3.10
C LEU A 60 -7.44 13.79 2.45
N GLU A 61 -7.49 15.07 2.12
CA GLU A 61 -8.59 15.72 1.39
C GLU A 61 -8.72 15.19 -0.04
N SER A 62 -7.63 14.70 -0.62
CA SER A 62 -7.59 14.10 -1.95
C SER A 62 -8.01 12.63 -1.97
N TRP A 63 -8.49 12.08 -0.84
CA TRP A 63 -9.16 10.79 -0.76
C TRP A 63 -10.68 10.94 -0.77
N SER A 64 -11.20 11.94 -1.46
CA SER A 64 -12.63 12.23 -1.52
C SER A 64 -13.37 11.39 -2.57
N ARG A 65 -14.71 11.47 -2.57
CA ARG A 65 -15.56 10.88 -3.62
C ARG A 65 -15.18 11.32 -5.04
N ARG A 66 -14.77 12.58 -5.22
CA ARG A 66 -14.42 13.12 -6.54
C ARG A 66 -13.18 12.46 -7.11
N GLU A 67 -12.20 12.20 -6.24
CA GLU A 67 -10.91 11.61 -6.60
C GLU A 67 -10.90 10.08 -6.50
N PHE A 68 -12.02 9.44 -6.17
CA PHE A 68 -12.06 8.02 -5.82
C PHE A 68 -11.46 7.13 -6.92
N LEU A 69 -11.86 7.31 -8.18
CA LEU A 69 -11.32 6.52 -9.29
C LEU A 69 -9.83 6.78 -9.51
N VAL A 70 -9.39 8.03 -9.33
CA VAL A 70 -7.97 8.39 -9.42
C VAL A 70 -7.17 7.68 -8.33
N ARG A 71 -7.68 7.64 -7.08
CA ARG A 71 -7.03 6.93 -5.98
C ARG A 71 -6.94 5.42 -6.22
N LEU A 72 -7.94 4.80 -6.86
CA LEU A 72 -7.84 3.39 -7.26
C LEU A 72 -6.73 3.19 -8.30
N GLN A 73 -6.61 4.11 -9.26
CA GLN A 73 -5.55 4.07 -10.26
C GLN A 73 -4.16 4.30 -9.65
N ASP A 74 -4.03 5.21 -8.67
CA ASP A 74 -2.77 5.45 -7.97
C ASP A 74 -2.29 4.21 -7.20
N ILE A 75 -3.21 3.42 -6.63
CA ILE A 75 -2.88 2.15 -5.97
C ILE A 75 -2.30 1.14 -6.97
N LEU A 76 -2.96 0.97 -8.13
CA LEU A 76 -2.45 0.10 -9.19
C LEU A 76 -1.11 0.60 -9.73
N TRP A 77 -1.00 1.91 -9.97
CA TRP A 77 0.22 2.52 -10.49
C TRP A 77 1.39 2.37 -9.52
N TYR A 78 1.18 2.65 -8.24
CA TYR A 78 2.21 2.49 -7.22
C TYR A 78 2.67 1.03 -7.13
N LEU A 79 1.73 0.08 -7.17
CA LEU A 79 2.07 -1.35 -7.19
C LEU A 79 2.82 -1.75 -8.46
N HIS A 80 2.43 -1.23 -9.63
CA HIS A 80 3.13 -1.44 -10.90
C HIS A 80 4.57 -0.95 -10.84
N SER A 81 4.79 0.32 -10.48
CA SER A 81 6.13 0.90 -10.38
C SER A 81 6.99 0.14 -9.36
N SER A 82 6.40 -0.26 -8.22
CA SER A 82 7.09 -1.08 -7.22
C SER A 82 7.55 -2.44 -7.79
N LEU A 83 6.74 -3.07 -8.66
CA LEU A 83 7.11 -4.32 -9.31
C LEU A 83 8.18 -4.13 -10.37
N GLU A 84 8.07 -3.09 -11.21
CA GLU A 84 9.09 -2.75 -12.21
C GLU A 84 10.47 -2.53 -11.57
N GLU A 85 10.50 -1.78 -10.47
CA GLU A 85 11.70 -1.55 -9.67
C GLU A 85 12.10 -2.76 -8.82
N LYS A 86 11.24 -3.78 -8.73
CA LYS A 86 11.35 -4.95 -7.82
C LYS A 86 11.61 -4.51 -6.38
N ARG A 87 11.01 -3.38 -6.02
CA ARG A 87 11.23 -2.68 -4.76
C ARG A 87 9.91 -2.17 -4.19
N LEU A 88 9.59 -2.64 -2.99
CA LEU A 88 8.55 -2.07 -2.15
C LEU A 88 9.09 -2.02 -0.73
N ASP A 89 9.49 -0.84 -0.29
CA ASP A 89 10.09 -0.69 1.04
C ASP A 89 9.05 -0.76 2.14
N HIS A 90 9.38 -1.45 3.22
CA HIS A 90 8.58 -1.53 4.42
C HIS A 90 8.40 -0.13 5.02
N PHE A 91 7.15 0.27 5.27
CA PHE A 91 6.79 1.65 5.58
C PHE A 91 7.48 2.24 6.83
N PHE A 92 7.76 1.44 7.86
CA PHE A 92 8.36 1.93 9.11
C PHE A 92 9.88 1.72 9.22
N CYS A 93 10.54 1.17 8.20
CA CYS A 93 11.98 0.86 8.27
C CYS A 93 12.74 1.69 7.25
N GLY A 94 13.61 2.59 7.72
CA GLY A 94 14.41 3.44 6.84
C GLY A 94 13.59 4.40 5.96
N ASN A 95 12.34 4.69 6.34
CA ASN A 95 11.49 5.64 5.62
C ASN A 95 11.80 7.08 6.07
N GLU A 96 12.45 7.85 5.20
CA GLU A 96 12.82 9.25 5.47
C GLU A 96 11.61 10.19 5.53
N ASN A 97 10.47 9.81 4.94
CA ASN A 97 9.25 10.62 4.89
C ASN A 97 8.27 10.24 6.00
N MET A 98 8.74 9.67 7.11
CA MET A 98 7.88 9.21 8.21
C MET A 98 7.18 10.39 8.92
N PRO A 99 5.85 10.37 9.09
CA PRO A 99 5.11 11.37 9.86
C PRO A 99 5.68 11.57 11.26
N GLU A 100 5.89 12.85 11.62
CA GLU A 100 6.50 13.26 12.88
C GLU A 100 5.74 12.75 14.11
N ASP A 101 4.41 12.60 13.99
CA ASP A 101 3.53 12.10 15.06
C ASP A 101 3.80 10.62 15.41
N ILE A 102 4.43 9.87 14.51
CA ILE A 102 4.73 8.45 14.68
C ILE A 102 6.13 8.28 15.26
N ILE A 103 6.21 8.37 16.58
CA ILE A 103 7.40 8.03 17.34
C ILE A 103 7.65 6.51 17.24
N LEU A 104 8.64 6.15 16.43
CA LEU A 104 9.18 4.79 16.35
C LEU A 104 10.41 4.67 17.27
N PRO A 105 10.68 3.48 17.83
CA PRO A 105 11.98 3.18 18.41
C PRO A 105 13.13 3.58 17.47
N PRO A 106 14.23 4.21 17.97
CA PRO A 106 15.35 4.68 17.14
C PRO A 106 15.95 3.60 16.22
N ALA A 107 15.91 2.34 16.66
CA ALA A 107 16.38 1.21 15.87
C ALA A 107 15.62 1.03 14.54
N PHE A 108 14.36 1.48 14.42
CA PHE A 108 13.60 1.40 13.16
C PHE A 108 13.90 2.58 12.23
N GLN A 109 14.13 3.77 12.79
CA GLN A 109 14.50 4.96 12.02
C GLN A 109 15.90 4.81 11.41
N MET A 110 16.82 4.17 12.13
CA MET A 110 18.19 3.92 11.69
C MET A 110 18.37 2.61 10.92
N ALA A 111 17.32 1.81 10.76
CA ALA A 111 17.39 0.56 10.01
C ALA A 111 17.54 0.84 8.51
N GLU A 112 18.27 -0.02 7.81
CA GLU A 112 18.25 -0.03 6.35
C GLU A 112 16.82 -0.31 5.83
N PRO A 113 16.38 0.33 4.73
CA PRO A 113 15.08 0.07 4.15
C PRO A 113 14.90 -1.41 3.80
N ILE A 114 13.81 -2.01 4.29
CA ILE A 114 13.51 -3.43 4.06
C ILE A 114 12.65 -3.57 2.82
N ASN A 115 13.20 -4.11 1.74
CA ASN A 115 12.46 -4.36 0.51
C ASN A 115 11.60 -5.65 0.59
N LEU A 116 10.27 -5.50 0.60
CA LEU A 116 9.31 -6.61 0.58
C LEU A 116 9.36 -7.43 -0.72
N PHE A 117 9.82 -6.83 -1.81
CA PHE A 117 9.99 -7.45 -3.13
C PHE A 117 11.41 -7.94 -3.39
N GLN A 118 12.26 -8.05 -2.36
CA GLN A 118 13.63 -8.54 -2.50
C GLN A 118 13.72 -9.90 -3.22
N HIS A 119 12.73 -10.78 -3.00
CA HIS A 119 12.65 -12.08 -3.66
C HIS A 119 12.44 -12.01 -5.18
N LEU A 120 11.87 -10.91 -5.70
CA LEU A 120 11.66 -10.69 -7.13
C LEU A 120 12.96 -10.30 -7.86
N VAL A 121 13.94 -9.74 -7.15
CA VAL A 121 15.24 -9.34 -7.71
C VAL A 121 15.98 -10.55 -8.30
N GLN A 122 15.93 -11.69 -7.60
CA GLN A 122 16.68 -12.89 -7.97
C GLN A 122 15.83 -13.92 -8.74
N ASN A 123 14.52 -13.71 -8.85
CA ASN A 123 13.60 -14.68 -9.46
C ASN A 123 12.76 -14.04 -10.59
N PRO A 124 13.26 -14.08 -11.85
CA PRO A 124 12.54 -13.55 -13.00
C PRO A 124 11.17 -14.18 -13.23
N ALA A 125 11.00 -15.47 -12.90
CA ALA A 125 9.73 -16.16 -13.06
C ALA A 125 8.69 -15.67 -12.04
N ALA A 126 9.10 -15.44 -10.79
CA ALA A 126 8.24 -14.83 -9.77
C ALA A 126 7.87 -13.40 -10.14
N HIS A 127 8.82 -12.61 -10.63
CA HIS A 127 8.56 -11.25 -11.13
C HIS A 127 7.56 -11.25 -12.29
N ALA A 128 7.77 -12.08 -13.31
CA ALA A 128 6.83 -12.20 -14.44
C ALA A 128 5.45 -12.71 -13.99
N LYS A 129 5.37 -13.57 -12.96
CA LYS A 129 4.10 -13.98 -12.36
C LYS A 129 3.40 -12.81 -11.67
N ALA A 130 4.12 -12.04 -10.85
CA ALA A 130 3.56 -10.89 -10.16
C ALA A 130 3.04 -9.81 -11.13
N MET A 131 3.75 -9.56 -12.24
CA MET A 131 3.26 -8.66 -13.30
C MET A 131 1.94 -9.15 -13.91
N ARG A 132 1.82 -10.44 -14.24
CA ARG A 132 0.55 -11.00 -14.74
C ARG A 132 -0.57 -10.92 -13.71
N GLU A 133 -0.28 -11.19 -12.44
CA GLU A 133 -1.27 -11.07 -11.37
C GLU A 133 -1.72 -9.62 -11.15
N LEU A 134 -0.88 -8.63 -11.47
CA LEU A 134 -1.27 -7.22 -11.47
C LEU A 134 -2.22 -6.90 -12.63
N ASP A 135 -1.98 -7.44 -13.83
CA ASP A 135 -2.90 -7.31 -14.97
C ASP A 135 -4.27 -7.90 -14.61
N GLU A 136 -4.30 -9.11 -14.02
CA GLU A 136 -5.53 -9.76 -13.55
C GLU A 136 -6.25 -8.92 -12.47
N LEU A 137 -5.50 -8.27 -11.59
CA LEU A 137 -6.05 -7.37 -10.57
C LEU A 137 -6.72 -6.15 -11.20
N GLN A 138 -6.11 -5.57 -12.24
CA GLN A 138 -6.66 -4.45 -13.00
C GLN A 138 -7.93 -4.87 -13.75
N ASP A 139 -7.96 -6.06 -14.35
CA ASP A 139 -9.15 -6.61 -14.99
C ASP A 139 -10.30 -6.80 -13.99
N ARG A 140 -9.99 -7.38 -12.82
CA ARG A 140 -10.97 -7.55 -11.73
C ARG A 140 -11.53 -6.22 -11.24
N LEU A 141 -10.69 -5.21 -11.10
CA LEU A 141 -11.12 -3.86 -10.73
C LEU A 141 -12.06 -3.27 -11.79
N THR A 142 -11.69 -3.40 -13.07
CA THR A 142 -12.48 -2.93 -14.21
C THR A 142 -13.85 -3.60 -14.22
N ILE A 143 -13.90 -4.93 -14.05
CA ILE A 143 -15.16 -5.66 -13.98
C ILE A 143 -16.03 -5.14 -12.84
N LEU A 144 -15.47 -4.94 -11.65
CA LEU A 144 -16.19 -4.45 -10.48
C LEU A 144 -16.74 -3.02 -10.69
N LEU A 145 -16.00 -2.15 -11.38
CA LEU A 145 -16.39 -0.76 -11.58
C LEU A 145 -17.44 -0.56 -12.68
N PHE A 146 -17.43 -1.39 -13.72
CA PHE A 146 -18.27 -1.20 -14.90
C PHE A 146 -19.40 -2.24 -15.05
N TYR A 147 -19.30 -3.37 -14.37
CA TYR A 147 -20.21 -4.51 -14.53
C TYR A 147 -20.70 -5.10 -13.19
N GLY A 148 -20.34 -4.48 -12.06
CA GLY A 148 -20.73 -4.86 -10.70
C GLY A 148 -21.95 -4.11 -10.16
#